data_AF-A0A0E3U6B4-F1
#
_entry.id   AF-A0A0E3U6B4-F1
#
_cell.length_a   1.000
_cell.length_b   1.000
_cell.length_c   1.000
_cell.angle_alpha   90.00
_cell.angle_beta   90.00
_cell.angle_gamma   90.00
#
_symmetry.space_group_name_H-M   'P 1'
#
loop_
_entity.id
_entity.type
_entity.pdbx_description
1 polymer ?
#
loop_
_entity_poly.entity_id
_entity_poly.type
_entity_poly.pdbx_seq_one_letter_code
_entity_poly.pdbx_strand_id
1 'polypeptide(L)'
;MPGEFVEFLAPIYVEMDAHRVPFGSTFILHFVSEDGTGAQETSQLYLGPGPITGMVLPNAWLRPFIGKRATIHYEVEWPDGQRYPGPGIDFLITPFLNPQEVHFEGLADGEALDPEKFPDGILATVRRVPTLEPYHLPIFRFGVVGWKAPSYTTIQAREYRVDGLENGPVSVRIDPDAYSGLYEQGYTEIFTTSLLEVQMIPSPNPNMREFFLIGSFDILPPNR
;
A
#
# COMPACT_ATOMS: atom_id res chain seq x y z
N MET A 1 -17.68 6.31 -3.38
CA MET A 1 -16.25 6.60 -3.13
C MET A 1 -15.49 5.81 -4.18
N PRO A 2 -14.52 6.35 -4.93
CA PRO A 2 -13.69 5.48 -5.75
C PRO A 2 -12.91 4.54 -4.81
N GLY A 3 -13.17 3.24 -4.92
CA GLY A 3 -12.44 2.22 -4.18
C GLY A 3 -11.42 1.63 -5.13
N GLU A 4 -10.18 2.10 -5.07
CA GLU A 4 -9.12 1.64 -5.95
C GLU A 4 -8.23 0.64 -5.23
N PHE A 5 -7.83 -0.41 -5.94
CA PHE A 5 -7.13 -1.53 -5.33
C PHE A 5 -5.66 -1.54 -5.69
N VAL A 6 -4.87 -1.89 -4.70
CA VAL A 6 -3.47 -1.54 -4.66
C VAL A 6 -2.72 -2.81 -4.24
N GLU A 7 -2.04 -3.43 -5.22
CA GLU A 7 -1.23 -4.64 -5.12
C GLU A 7 -1.93 -6.03 -5.02
N PHE A 8 -1.34 -7.01 -5.70
CA PHE A 8 -1.79 -8.42 -5.79
C PHE A 8 -1.78 -9.17 -4.44
N LEU A 9 -0.96 -8.73 -3.48
CA LEU A 9 -0.70 -9.40 -2.19
C LEU A 9 -1.20 -8.65 -0.95
N ALA A 10 -1.56 -7.37 -1.07
CA ALA A 10 -2.10 -6.62 0.07
C ALA A 10 -3.50 -7.15 0.42
N PRO A 11 -3.78 -7.47 1.70
CA PRO A 11 -5.11 -7.84 2.13
C PRO A 11 -6.03 -6.63 2.06
N ILE A 12 -7.20 -6.81 1.45
CA ILE A 12 -8.25 -5.79 1.41
C ILE A 12 -9.12 -5.98 2.64
N TYR A 13 -9.34 -4.93 3.40
CA TYR A 13 -10.20 -4.97 4.58
C TYR A 13 -11.51 -4.26 4.31
N VAL A 14 -12.61 -4.87 4.71
CA VAL A 14 -13.87 -4.18 4.92
C VAL A 14 -14.06 -3.99 6.41
N GLU A 15 -14.17 -2.73 6.81
CA GLU A 15 -14.54 -2.35 8.16
C GLU A 15 -16.04 -2.14 8.26
N MET A 16 -16.67 -2.79 9.24
CA MET A 16 -18.10 -2.74 9.48
C MET A 16 -18.37 -2.23 10.89
N ASP A 17 -19.42 -1.41 11.02
CA ASP A 17 -19.85 -0.87 12.31
C ASP A 17 -20.43 -1.98 13.19
N ALA A 18 -19.87 -2.15 14.39
CA ALA A 18 -20.29 -3.11 15.40
C ALA A 18 -20.76 -2.44 16.71
N HIS A 19 -20.92 -1.11 16.78
CA HIS A 19 -21.26 -0.39 18.02
C HIS A 19 -22.56 -0.88 18.69
N ARG A 20 -23.51 -1.37 17.90
CA ARG A 20 -24.83 -1.82 18.37
C ARG A 20 -25.08 -3.30 18.10
N VAL A 21 -24.04 -4.06 17.77
CA VAL A 21 -24.16 -5.46 17.40
C VAL A 21 -23.92 -6.34 18.64
N PRO A 22 -24.84 -7.26 18.99
CA PRO A 22 -24.64 -8.18 20.11
C PRO A 22 -23.41 -9.09 19.89
N PHE A 23 -22.73 -9.45 20.97
CA PHE A 23 -21.66 -10.45 20.90
C PHE A 23 -22.21 -11.82 20.50
N GLY A 24 -21.43 -12.57 19.72
CA GLY A 24 -21.87 -13.83 19.14
C GLY A 24 -22.69 -13.67 17.85
N SER A 25 -22.86 -12.44 17.35
CA SER A 25 -23.43 -12.21 16.02
C SER A 25 -22.46 -12.63 14.92
N THR A 26 -22.99 -13.00 13.75
CA THR A 26 -22.20 -13.31 12.55
C THR A 26 -22.39 -12.22 11.52
N PHE A 27 -21.29 -11.58 11.11
CA PHE A 27 -21.29 -10.68 9.96
C PHE A 27 -21.15 -11.52 8.69
N ILE A 28 -22.00 -11.25 7.70
CA ILE A 28 -22.03 -11.92 6.40
C ILE A 28 -21.83 -10.84 5.34
N LEU A 29 -20.79 -10.97 4.54
CA LEU A 29 -20.44 -10.00 3.52
C LEU A 29 -20.72 -10.56 2.13
N HIS A 30 -21.40 -9.78 1.31
CA HIS A 30 -21.82 -10.10 -0.04
C HIS A 30 -21.11 -9.18 -1.03
N PHE A 31 -20.51 -9.78 -2.06
CA PHE A 31 -19.92 -9.07 -3.20
C PHE A 31 -20.70 -9.40 -4.47
N VAL A 32 -21.08 -8.38 -5.24
CA VAL A 32 -21.80 -8.54 -6.51
C VAL A 32 -21.26 -7.53 -7.53
N SER A 33 -20.88 -7.98 -8.72
CA SER A 33 -20.53 -7.10 -9.84
C SER A 33 -21.77 -6.48 -10.48
N GLU A 34 -21.60 -5.37 -11.20
CA GLU A 34 -22.71 -4.68 -11.89
C GLU A 34 -23.48 -5.55 -12.90
N ASP A 35 -22.82 -6.56 -13.48
CA ASP A 35 -23.44 -7.51 -14.41
C ASP A 35 -24.11 -8.71 -13.71
N GLY A 36 -24.12 -8.72 -12.37
CA GLY A 36 -24.72 -9.76 -11.54
C GLY A 36 -23.98 -11.10 -11.56
N THR A 37 -22.80 -11.17 -12.19
CA THR A 37 -22.03 -12.41 -12.30
C THR A 37 -21.06 -12.60 -11.14
N GLY A 38 -20.81 -13.87 -10.76
CA GLY A 38 -19.81 -14.23 -9.75
C GLY A 38 -20.02 -13.57 -8.38
N ALA A 39 -21.27 -13.55 -7.90
CA ALA A 39 -21.58 -13.23 -6.53
C ALA A 39 -20.76 -14.09 -5.56
N GLN A 40 -20.20 -13.47 -4.52
CA GLN A 40 -19.40 -14.13 -3.50
C GLN A 40 -19.91 -13.77 -2.10
N GLU A 41 -19.73 -14.70 -1.16
CA GLU A 41 -20.12 -14.52 0.24
C GLU A 41 -19.01 -15.04 1.17
N THR A 42 -18.83 -14.36 2.29
CA THR A 42 -17.97 -14.82 3.38
C THR A 42 -18.53 -14.32 4.71
N SER A 43 -18.19 -14.99 5.81
CA SER A 43 -18.77 -14.67 7.11
C SER A 43 -17.74 -14.72 8.24
N GLN A 44 -17.97 -13.93 9.28
CA GLN A 44 -17.09 -13.85 10.45
C GLN A 44 -17.90 -13.68 11.74
N LEU A 45 -17.53 -14.47 12.75
CA LEU A 45 -18.09 -14.35 14.09
C LEU A 45 -17.54 -13.10 14.80
N TYR A 46 -18.43 -12.28 15.32
CA TYR A 46 -18.08 -11.11 16.13
C TYR A 46 -18.05 -11.47 17.62
N LEU A 47 -16.86 -11.38 18.20
CA LEU A 47 -16.60 -11.71 19.61
C LEU A 47 -16.56 -10.47 20.51
N GLY A 48 -16.61 -9.26 19.94
CA GLY A 48 -16.53 -8.00 20.69
C GLY A 48 -15.19 -7.77 21.40
N PRO A 49 -15.09 -6.70 22.21
CA PRO A 49 -16.03 -5.58 22.34
C PRO A 49 -15.73 -4.42 21.36
N GLY A 50 -14.92 -4.66 20.33
CA GLY A 50 -14.48 -3.62 19.41
C GLY A 50 -15.66 -2.95 18.67
N PRO A 51 -15.69 -1.61 18.53
CA PRO A 51 -16.76 -0.89 17.84
C PRO A 51 -16.74 -1.07 16.32
N ILE A 52 -15.64 -1.63 15.79
CA ILE A 52 -15.41 -1.91 14.39
C ILE A 52 -15.01 -3.38 14.28
N THR A 53 -15.57 -4.08 13.31
CA THR A 53 -15.12 -5.41 12.91
C THR A 53 -14.53 -5.36 11.51
N GLY A 54 -13.35 -5.92 11.33
CA GLY A 54 -12.66 -5.99 10.05
C GLY A 54 -12.74 -7.41 9.47
N MET A 55 -12.97 -7.50 8.17
CA MET A 55 -12.97 -8.76 7.43
C MET A 55 -12.07 -8.63 6.20
N VAL A 56 -11.24 -9.65 5.96
CA VAL A 56 -10.37 -9.68 4.79
C VAL A 56 -11.15 -10.15 3.57
N LEU A 57 -11.18 -9.32 2.52
CA LEU A 57 -11.67 -9.68 1.21
C LEU A 57 -10.61 -10.41 0.41
N PRO A 58 -10.92 -11.60 -0.15
CA PRO A 58 -9.99 -12.27 -1.03
C PRO A 58 -9.77 -11.48 -2.33
N ASN A 59 -8.52 -11.18 -2.67
CA ASN A 59 -8.17 -10.55 -3.96
C ASN A 59 -8.72 -11.32 -5.17
N ALA A 60 -8.92 -12.63 -5.04
CA ALA A 60 -9.52 -13.49 -6.06
C ALA A 60 -10.98 -13.11 -6.40
N TRP A 61 -11.72 -12.50 -5.49
CA TRP A 61 -13.08 -12.02 -5.76
C TRP A 61 -13.10 -10.84 -6.71
N LEU A 62 -12.09 -9.96 -6.64
CA LEU A 62 -12.08 -8.70 -7.39
C LEU A 62 -11.43 -8.83 -8.76
N ARG A 63 -10.38 -9.65 -8.88
CA ARG A 63 -9.58 -9.81 -10.11
C ARG A 63 -10.39 -10.03 -11.39
N PRO A 64 -11.42 -10.89 -11.41
CA PRO A 64 -12.19 -11.11 -12.64
C PRO A 64 -13.02 -9.90 -13.10
N PHE A 65 -13.19 -8.91 -12.23
CA PHE A 65 -14.07 -7.76 -12.43
C PHE A 65 -13.32 -6.43 -12.51
N ILE A 66 -12.00 -6.45 -12.72
CA ILE A 66 -11.22 -5.24 -12.99
C ILE A 66 -11.86 -4.47 -14.17
N GLY A 67 -12.05 -3.17 -13.98
CA GLY A 67 -12.71 -2.25 -14.91
C GLY A 67 -14.23 -2.20 -14.79
N LYS A 68 -14.84 -3.02 -13.93
CA LYS A 68 -16.29 -3.05 -13.69
C LYS A 68 -16.64 -2.43 -12.35
N ARG A 69 -17.89 -1.96 -12.23
CA ARG A 69 -18.43 -1.55 -10.92
C ARG A 69 -18.88 -2.78 -10.15
N ALA A 70 -18.78 -2.70 -8.83
CA ALA A 70 -19.26 -3.73 -7.92
C ALA A 70 -19.85 -3.09 -6.67
N THR A 71 -20.70 -3.86 -6.01
CA THR A 71 -21.33 -3.52 -4.74
C THR A 71 -20.87 -4.53 -3.70
N ILE A 72 -20.39 -4.02 -2.57
CA ILE A 72 -20.26 -4.80 -1.34
C ILE A 72 -21.37 -4.37 -0.40
N HIS A 73 -22.10 -5.32 0.17
CA HIS A 73 -23.02 -5.08 1.27
C HIS A 73 -22.86 -6.17 2.32
N TYR A 74 -23.31 -5.92 3.54
CA TYR A 74 -23.25 -6.92 4.59
C TYR A 74 -24.58 -7.06 5.30
N GLU A 75 -24.78 -8.23 5.90
CA GLU A 75 -25.86 -8.52 6.83
C GLU A 75 -25.24 -8.96 8.16
N VAL A 76 -25.98 -8.79 9.24
CA VAL A 76 -25.59 -9.29 10.56
C VAL A 76 -26.68 -10.23 11.05
N GLU A 77 -26.31 -11.48 11.27
CA GLU A 77 -27.15 -12.47 11.93
C GLU A 77 -26.89 -12.40 13.44
N TRP A 78 -27.90 -12.00 14.20
CA TRP A 78 -27.84 -11.94 15.65
C TRP A 78 -27.88 -13.35 16.27
N PRO A 79 -27.53 -13.52 17.56
CA PRO A 79 -27.56 -14.83 18.21
C PRO A 79 -28.94 -15.51 18.23
N ASP A 80 -30.02 -14.75 18.04
CA ASP A 80 -31.39 -15.24 17.93
C ASP A 80 -31.76 -15.71 16.51
N GLY A 81 -30.83 -15.62 15.55
CA GLY A 81 -30.99 -15.98 14.15
C GLY A 81 -31.63 -14.90 13.28
N GLN A 82 -31.97 -13.73 13.84
CA GLN A 82 -32.52 -12.64 13.03
C GLN A 82 -31.41 -11.95 12.24
N ARG A 83 -31.71 -11.65 10.97
CA ARG A 83 -30.78 -10.96 10.06
C ARG A 83 -31.15 -9.50 9.89
N TYR A 84 -30.14 -8.65 9.98
CA TYR A 84 -30.27 -7.21 9.82
C TYR A 84 -29.34 -6.72 8.72
N PRO A 85 -29.84 -5.97 7.72
CA PRO A 85 -29.00 -5.43 6.66
C PRO A 85 -28.12 -4.29 7.20
N GLY A 86 -26.86 -4.28 6.76
CA GLY A 86 -25.93 -3.16 6.92
C GLY A 86 -25.87 -2.26 5.67
N PRO A 87 -25.17 -1.13 5.74
CA PRO A 87 -24.92 -0.28 4.58
C PRO A 87 -24.07 -1.01 3.53
N GLY A 88 -24.37 -0.74 2.26
CA GLY A 88 -23.56 -1.16 1.11
C GLY A 88 -22.70 -0.03 0.54
N ILE A 89 -21.68 -0.40 -0.23
CA ILE A 89 -20.78 0.51 -0.93
C ILE A 89 -20.70 0.07 -2.40
N ASP A 90 -20.95 1.01 -3.30
CA ASP A 90 -20.67 0.87 -4.72
C ASP A 90 -19.31 1.49 -5.05
N PHE A 91 -18.49 0.76 -5.80
CA PHE A 91 -17.16 1.18 -6.19
C PHE A 91 -16.79 0.63 -7.58
N LEU A 92 -15.82 1.28 -8.22
CA LEU A 92 -15.20 0.80 -9.46
C LEU A 92 -14.00 -0.05 -9.08
N ILE A 93 -13.90 -1.28 -9.56
CA ILE A 93 -12.70 -2.09 -9.34
C ILE A 93 -11.65 -1.62 -10.34
N THR A 94 -10.66 -0.88 -9.89
CA THR A 94 -9.56 -0.46 -10.76
C THR A 94 -8.48 -1.53 -10.87
N PRO A 95 -7.68 -1.52 -11.95
CA PRO A 95 -6.51 -2.38 -12.03
C PRO A 95 -5.56 -2.07 -10.87
N PHE A 96 -4.93 -3.12 -10.34
CA PHE A 96 -3.94 -2.97 -9.28
C PHE A 96 -2.83 -1.99 -9.70
N LEU A 97 -2.46 -1.08 -8.80
CA LEU A 97 -1.20 -0.34 -8.95
C LEU A 97 -0.06 -1.36 -9.02
N ASN A 98 0.71 -1.30 -10.09
CA ASN A 98 1.85 -2.17 -10.34
C ASN A 98 3.11 -1.31 -10.27
N PRO A 99 3.61 -0.98 -9.07
CA PRO A 99 4.83 -0.22 -8.95
C PRO A 99 5.96 -1.01 -9.60
N GLN A 100 6.76 -0.30 -10.39
CA GLN A 100 7.96 -0.86 -10.98
C GLN A 100 9.14 -0.52 -10.08
N GLU A 101 10.21 -1.30 -10.18
CA GLU A 101 11.47 -1.03 -9.48
C GLU A 101 11.98 0.39 -9.75
N VAL A 102 12.49 1.03 -8.70
CA VAL A 102 13.17 2.32 -8.78
C VAL A 102 14.59 2.09 -9.27
N HIS A 103 14.97 2.76 -10.35
CA HIS A 103 16.33 2.65 -10.87
C HIS A 103 17.21 3.75 -10.28
N PHE A 104 18.33 3.38 -9.66
CA PHE A 104 19.35 4.32 -9.22
C PHE A 104 20.50 4.36 -10.23
N GLU A 105 20.78 5.53 -10.79
CA GLU A 105 21.89 5.67 -11.73
C GLU A 105 23.23 5.41 -11.04
N GLY A 106 23.99 4.45 -11.56
CA GLY A 106 25.34 4.12 -11.06
C GLY A 106 25.38 3.29 -9.78
N LEU A 107 24.23 2.88 -9.23
CA LEU A 107 24.14 2.00 -8.06
C LEU A 107 23.35 0.74 -8.43
N ALA A 108 23.99 -0.43 -8.36
CA ALA A 108 23.32 -1.69 -8.66
C ALA A 108 22.50 -2.20 -7.46
N ASP A 109 21.51 -3.05 -7.74
CA ASP A 109 20.66 -3.64 -6.70
C ASP A 109 21.51 -4.47 -5.71
N GLY A 110 21.36 -4.17 -4.42
CA GLY A 110 22.12 -4.82 -3.35
C GLY A 110 23.60 -4.41 -3.25
N GLU A 111 24.05 -3.44 -4.06
CA GLU A 111 25.38 -2.84 -3.89
C GLU A 111 25.40 -1.97 -2.62
N ALA A 112 26.46 -2.08 -1.82
CA ALA A 112 26.69 -1.17 -0.72
C ALA A 112 26.90 0.26 -1.25
N LEU A 113 26.24 1.22 -0.61
CA LEU A 113 26.33 2.61 -1.01
C LEU A 113 27.68 3.21 -0.59
N ASP A 114 28.43 3.68 -1.57
CA ASP A 114 29.64 4.47 -1.37
C ASP A 114 29.33 5.95 -1.67
N PRO A 115 29.20 6.81 -0.64
CA PRO A 115 28.88 8.23 -0.82
C PRO A 115 29.88 8.97 -1.71
N GLU A 116 31.15 8.55 -1.76
CA GLU A 116 32.18 9.22 -2.55
C GLU A 116 31.97 9.05 -4.07
N LYS A 117 31.26 7.99 -4.49
CA LYS A 117 30.88 7.78 -5.90
C LYS A 117 29.77 8.73 -6.36
N PHE A 118 29.03 9.34 -5.43
CA PHE A 118 27.86 10.17 -5.71
C PHE A 118 27.97 11.54 -5.02
N PRO A 119 29.00 12.35 -5.33
CA PRO A 119 29.24 13.62 -4.65
C PRO A 119 28.17 14.68 -4.96
N ASP A 120 27.47 14.55 -6.09
CA ASP A 120 26.44 15.48 -6.56
C ASP A 120 25.00 14.95 -6.36
N GLY A 121 24.86 13.86 -5.61
CA GLY A 121 23.59 13.17 -5.41
C GLY A 121 23.41 11.92 -6.28
N ILE A 122 22.48 11.06 -5.89
CA ILE A 122 22.05 9.89 -6.66
C ILE A 122 20.81 10.26 -7.46
N LEU A 123 20.79 9.99 -8.77
CA LEU A 123 19.57 10.13 -9.57
C LEU A 123 18.74 8.85 -9.47
N ALA A 124 17.58 8.95 -8.84
CA ALA A 124 16.58 7.88 -8.80
C ALA A 124 15.52 8.13 -9.87
N THR A 125 15.22 7.12 -10.69
CA THR A 125 14.16 7.18 -11.69
C THR A 125 13.06 6.19 -11.33
N VAL A 126 11.89 6.73 -11.00
CA VAL A 126 10.67 5.96 -10.79
C VAL A 126 9.98 5.79 -12.13
N ARG A 127 9.75 4.54 -12.56
CA ARG A 127 9.07 4.29 -13.83
C ARG A 127 7.59 4.63 -13.74
N ARG A 128 7.00 4.95 -14.90
CA ARG A 128 5.57 5.24 -15.06
C ARG A 128 4.70 4.16 -14.43
N VAL A 129 3.65 4.56 -13.72
CA VAL A 129 2.57 3.69 -13.24
C VAL A 129 1.30 4.05 -14.02
N PRO A 130 0.96 3.34 -15.12
CA PRO A 130 -0.14 3.73 -16.00
C PRO A 130 -1.53 3.67 -15.35
N THR A 131 -1.67 2.94 -14.25
CA THR A 131 -2.91 2.76 -13.49
C THR A 131 -3.05 3.79 -12.37
N LEU A 132 -2.13 4.76 -12.28
CA LEU A 132 -2.20 5.85 -11.32
C LEU A 132 -3.23 6.88 -11.79
N GLU A 133 -4.34 7.01 -11.06
CA GLU A 133 -5.33 8.06 -11.28
C GLU A 133 -4.89 9.45 -10.78
N PRO A 134 -5.45 10.56 -11.32
CA PRO A 134 -5.01 11.93 -11.01
C PRO A 134 -5.17 12.39 -9.56
N TYR A 135 -5.95 11.68 -8.74
CA TYR A 135 -6.14 12.00 -7.32
C TYR A 135 -5.22 11.19 -6.39
N HIS A 136 -4.40 10.30 -6.94
CA HIS A 136 -3.33 9.67 -6.19
C HIS A 136 -2.18 10.63 -5.93
N LEU A 137 -1.61 10.54 -4.73
CA LEU A 137 -0.34 11.18 -4.42
C LEU A 137 0.77 10.13 -4.32
N PRO A 138 1.59 9.96 -5.37
CA PRO A 138 2.73 9.07 -5.32
C PRO A 138 3.90 9.73 -4.58
N ILE A 139 4.45 9.01 -3.62
CA ILE A 139 5.56 9.42 -2.77
C ILE A 139 6.66 8.37 -2.90
N PHE A 140 7.80 8.78 -3.44
CA PHE A 140 9.01 8.00 -3.42
C PHE A 140 9.73 8.20 -2.09
N ARG A 141 9.95 7.12 -1.34
CA ARG A 141 10.70 7.12 -0.10
C ARG A 141 12.05 6.44 -0.31
N PHE A 142 13.11 7.22 -0.14
CA PHE A 142 14.49 6.75 -0.10
C PHE A 142 14.88 6.48 1.35
N GLY A 143 15.36 5.29 1.64
CA GLY A 143 15.92 4.93 2.93
C GLY A 143 17.39 4.59 2.84
N VAL A 144 18.10 4.76 3.95
CA VAL A 144 19.45 4.22 4.14
C VAL A 144 19.43 3.31 5.35
N VAL A 145 19.92 2.08 5.14
CA VAL A 145 20.08 1.07 6.18
C VAL A 145 21.58 0.89 6.40
N GLY A 146 22.03 0.93 7.65
CA GLY A 146 23.43 0.69 7.96
C GLY A 146 23.63 -0.50 8.87
N TRP A 147 24.76 -1.18 8.69
CA TRP A 147 25.24 -2.22 9.57
C TRP A 147 26.04 -1.62 10.73
N LYS A 148 25.62 -1.93 11.95
CA LYS A 148 26.39 -1.73 13.16
C LYS A 148 26.19 -2.96 14.04
N ALA A 149 27.26 -3.72 14.26
CA ALA A 149 27.15 -5.02 14.90
C ALA A 149 26.30 -4.97 16.20
N PRO A 150 25.32 -5.89 16.37
CA PRO A 150 25.05 -7.08 15.56
C PRO A 150 23.87 -6.94 14.57
N SER A 151 23.43 -5.72 14.21
CA SER A 151 22.20 -5.55 13.42
C SER A 151 22.26 -4.47 12.36
N TYR A 152 21.40 -4.62 11.35
CA TYR A 152 21.03 -3.55 10.44
C TYR A 152 20.03 -2.61 11.12
N THR A 153 20.16 -1.31 10.87
CA THR A 153 19.22 -0.30 11.35
C THR A 153 18.95 0.70 10.25
N THR A 154 17.69 1.06 10.05
CA THR A 154 17.34 2.21 9.21
C THR A 154 17.88 3.48 9.85
N ILE A 155 18.82 4.13 9.18
CA ILE A 155 19.49 5.34 9.66
C ILE A 155 18.64 6.56 9.32
N GLN A 156 18.18 6.63 8.07
CA GLN A 156 17.52 7.79 7.53
C GLN A 156 16.46 7.37 6.52
N ALA A 157 15.40 8.16 6.42
CA ALA A 157 14.45 8.10 5.33
C ALA A 157 14.13 9.53 4.87
N ARG A 158 14.01 9.70 3.55
CA ARG A 158 13.58 10.93 2.88
C ARG A 158 12.42 10.58 1.96
N GLU A 159 11.44 11.47 1.90
CA GLU A 159 10.28 11.35 1.04
C GLU A 159 10.33 12.42 -0.05
N TYR A 160 9.98 12.02 -1.26
CA TYR A 160 9.97 12.84 -2.44
C TYR A 160 8.64 12.66 -3.16
N ARG A 161 7.96 13.77 -3.47
CA ARG A 161 6.80 13.72 -4.34
C ARG A 161 7.25 13.45 -5.78
N VAL A 162 6.58 12.52 -6.44
CA VAL A 162 6.87 12.14 -7.83
C VAL A 162 5.66 12.45 -8.71
N ASP A 163 5.29 13.73 -8.75
CA ASP A 163 4.15 14.22 -9.53
C ASP A 163 4.31 13.92 -11.03
N GLY A 164 3.24 13.52 -11.71
CA GLY A 164 3.24 13.22 -13.14
C GLY A 164 3.64 11.78 -13.51
N LEU A 165 3.78 10.88 -12.52
CA LEU A 165 4.14 9.48 -12.72
C LEU A 165 3.12 8.69 -13.56
N GLU A 166 1.88 9.18 -13.66
CA GLU A 166 0.84 8.67 -14.55
C GLU A 166 1.15 8.94 -16.04
N ASN A 167 1.90 10.01 -16.32
CA ASN A 167 2.23 10.47 -17.68
C ASN A 167 3.55 9.91 -18.19
N GLY A 168 4.51 9.63 -17.30
CA GLY A 168 5.85 9.17 -17.68
C GLY A 168 6.74 8.82 -16.48
N PRO A 169 7.98 8.38 -16.73
CA PRO A 169 8.96 8.22 -15.66
C PRO A 169 9.31 9.56 -15.03
N VAL A 170 9.53 9.57 -13.72
CA VAL A 170 9.90 10.76 -12.95
C VAL A 170 11.25 10.51 -12.30
N SER A 171 12.17 11.47 -12.45
CA SER A 171 13.49 11.39 -11.84
C SER A 171 13.61 12.36 -10.67
N VAL A 172 14.20 11.89 -9.59
CA VAL A 172 14.44 12.63 -8.35
C VAL A 172 15.92 12.53 -8.02
N ARG A 173 16.55 13.67 -7.75
CA ARG A 173 17.92 13.71 -7.24
C ARG A 173 17.89 13.65 -5.72
N ILE A 174 18.51 12.60 -5.17
CA ILE A 174 18.71 12.43 -3.73
C ILE A 174 19.97 13.19 -3.35
N ASP A 175 19.85 14.14 -2.44
CA ASP A 175 20.97 14.94 -1.97
C ASP A 175 21.95 14.06 -1.17
N PRO A 176 23.28 14.29 -1.29
CA PRO A 176 24.28 13.60 -0.47
C PRO A 176 24.02 13.66 1.03
N ASP A 177 23.35 14.70 1.54
CA ASP A 177 22.95 14.80 2.95
C ASP A 177 22.09 13.61 3.44
N ALA A 178 21.49 12.85 2.52
CA ALA A 178 20.66 11.71 2.84
C ALA A 178 21.46 10.43 3.13
N TYR A 179 22.75 10.40 2.78
CA TYR A 179 23.58 9.19 2.87
C TYR A 179 25.07 9.41 3.17
N SER A 180 25.56 10.66 3.19
CA SER A 180 26.94 11.01 3.57
C SER A 180 27.11 11.10 5.09
N GLY A 181 28.35 10.98 5.57
CA GLY A 181 28.68 11.14 6.99
C GLY A 181 28.31 9.96 7.88
N LEU A 182 27.87 8.84 7.29
CA LEU A 182 27.37 7.67 8.03
C LEU A 182 28.51 6.77 8.51
N TYR A 183 29.61 6.66 7.76
CA TYR A 183 30.79 5.90 8.19
C TYR A 183 31.44 6.50 9.45
N GLU A 184 31.45 7.83 9.56
CA GLU A 184 31.93 8.58 10.73
C GLU A 184 31.08 8.33 11.99
N GLN A 185 29.82 7.88 11.81
CA GLN A 185 28.92 7.49 12.91
C GLN A 185 29.13 6.03 13.37
N GLY A 186 30.08 5.32 12.75
CA GLY A 186 30.49 3.97 13.12
C GLY A 186 29.69 2.86 12.44
N TYR A 187 29.00 3.17 11.32
CA TYR A 187 28.48 2.15 10.41
C TYR A 187 29.61 1.63 9.52
N THR A 188 29.64 0.33 9.25
CA THR A 188 30.70 -0.27 8.40
C THR A 188 30.22 -0.63 7.00
N GLU A 189 28.91 -0.75 6.82
CA GLU A 189 28.24 -0.99 5.54
C GLU A 189 26.96 -0.16 5.55
N ILE A 190 26.62 0.46 4.43
CA ILE A 190 25.35 1.15 4.24
C ILE A 190 24.73 0.69 2.92
N PHE A 191 23.41 0.58 2.90
CA PHE A 191 22.62 0.14 1.76
C PHE A 191 21.46 1.09 1.57
N THR A 192 20.99 1.23 0.33
CA THR A 192 19.77 1.99 0.06
C THR A 192 18.55 1.09 0.13
N THR A 193 17.44 1.66 0.53
CA THR A 193 16.12 1.07 0.35
C THR A 193 15.24 2.06 -0.38
N SER A 194 14.27 1.54 -1.13
CA SER A 194 13.42 2.34 -2.00
C SER A 194 12.00 1.85 -1.85
N LEU A 195 11.05 2.77 -1.69
CA LEU A 195 9.64 2.43 -1.50
C LEU A 195 8.81 3.45 -2.28
N LEU A 196 7.79 2.99 -3.02
CA LEU A 196 6.85 3.85 -3.72
C LEU A 196 5.49 3.78 -3.03
N GLU A 197 5.25 4.71 -2.12
CA GLU A 197 3.96 4.83 -1.45
C GLU A 197 2.98 5.57 -2.36
N VAL A 198 1.73 5.13 -2.42
CA VAL A 198 0.67 5.86 -3.14
C VAL A 198 -0.46 6.13 -2.17
N GLN A 199 -0.65 7.41 -1.84
CA GLN A 199 -1.76 7.82 -0.98
C GLN A 199 -2.99 8.06 -1.84
N MET A 200 -4.08 7.37 -1.51
CA MET A 200 -5.37 7.65 -2.11
C MET A 200 -6.00 8.84 -1.38
N ILE A 201 -6.21 9.94 -2.11
CA ILE A 201 -6.95 11.08 -1.61
C ILE A 201 -8.32 11.09 -2.33
N PRO A 202 -9.34 10.43 -1.75
CA PRO A 202 -10.63 10.31 -2.41
C PRO A 202 -11.24 11.71 -2.60
N SER A 203 -11.41 12.12 -3.85
CA SER A 203 -12.30 13.23 -4.19
C SER A 203 -13.74 12.80 -3.88
N PRO A 204 -14.55 13.63 -3.19
CA PRO A 204 -14.37 15.06 -2.90
C PRO A 204 -13.82 15.40 -1.50
N ASN A 205 -13.27 14.43 -0.75
CA ASN A 205 -12.83 14.60 0.65
C ASN A 205 -11.29 14.58 0.78
N PRO A 206 -10.59 15.68 0.44
CA PRO A 206 -9.12 15.73 0.46
C PRO A 206 -8.49 15.60 1.87
N ASN A 207 -9.30 15.67 2.92
CA ASN A 207 -8.87 15.49 4.31
C ASN A 207 -8.91 14.02 4.76
N MET A 208 -9.59 13.15 4.01
CA MET A 208 -9.55 11.71 4.24
C MET A 208 -8.31 11.18 3.53
N ARG A 209 -7.40 10.56 4.27
CA ARG A 209 -6.20 9.92 3.72
C ARG A 209 -6.30 8.44 4.00
N GLU A 210 -6.37 7.64 2.94
CA GLU A 210 -6.16 6.20 3.08
C GLU A 210 -4.71 5.92 2.67
N PHE A 211 -3.96 5.38 3.62
CA PHE A 211 -2.55 5.04 3.42
C PHE A 211 -2.46 3.60 2.97
N PHE A 212 -1.99 3.39 1.74
CA PHE A 212 -1.56 2.09 1.28
C PHE A 212 -0.06 2.14 1.04
N LEU A 213 0.65 1.27 1.72
CA LEU A 213 2.08 1.10 1.54
C LEU A 213 2.28 0.05 0.45
N ILE A 214 2.82 0.46 -0.69
CA ILE A 214 3.33 -0.46 -1.69
C ILE A 214 4.82 -0.30 -1.78
N GLY A 215 5.52 -1.42 -1.83
CA GLY A 215 6.87 -1.44 -2.37
C GLY A 215 7.65 -2.62 -1.85
N SER A 216 8.71 -2.93 -2.58
CA SER A 216 9.70 -3.90 -2.15
C SER A 216 10.53 -3.26 -1.04
N PHE A 217 10.55 -3.90 0.13
CA PHE A 217 11.70 -3.74 1.01
C PHE A 217 12.81 -4.60 0.42
N ASP A 218 13.51 -4.09 -0.59
CA ASP A 218 14.76 -4.70 -1.03
C ASP A 218 15.84 -4.38 0.03
N ILE A 219 15.74 -5.05 1.18
CA ILE A 219 16.82 -5.12 2.15
C ILE A 219 17.72 -6.25 1.67
N LEU A 220 18.69 -5.90 0.83
CA LEU A 220 19.74 -6.83 0.42
C LEU A 220 21.07 -6.40 1.08
N PRO A 221 21.91 -7.37 1.50
CA PRO A 221 21.87 -8.76 1.07
C PRO A 221 20.85 -9.63 1.85
N PRO A 222 20.22 -10.59 1.17
CA PRO A 222 19.41 -11.60 1.83
C PRO A 222 20.35 -12.46 2.69
N ASN A 223 19.87 -12.84 3.88
CA ASN A 223 20.39 -13.90 4.77
C ASN A 223 21.78 -14.46 4.42
N ARG A 224 22.78 -14.22 5.29
CA ARG A 224 23.97 -15.09 5.34
C ARG A 224 23.60 -16.49 5.79
#